data_AF-A0A2M7VXE6-F1
#
_entry.id   AF-A0A2M7VXE6-F1
#
_cell.length_a   1.000
_cell.length_b   1.000
_cell.length_c   1.000
_cell.angle_alpha   90.00
_cell.angle_beta   90.00
_cell.angle_gamma   90.00
#
_symmetry.space_group_name_H-M   'P 1'
#
loop_
_entity.id
_entity.type
_entity.pdbx_description
1 polymer ?
#
loop_
_entity_poly.entity_id
_entity_poly.type
_entity_poly.pdbx_seq_one_letter_code
_entity_poly.pdbx_strand_id
1 'polypeptide(L)'
;MFQAVCDKCHKNCEVPFRPTGDKPVFCSDCFGKGEKNNGGGNTAINHDQYKKQFETLNAKLDSILKMLPLQTSTREITKEEKPAAETIKKIIKKKTIKKITAKKKKK
;
A
#
# COMPACT_ATOMS: atom_id res chain seq x y z
N MET A 1 -33.65 16.98 -16.78
CA MET A 1 -32.98 16.06 -17.74
C MET A 1 -33.10 16.66 -19.13
N PHE A 2 -32.11 16.43 -20.00
CA PHE A 2 -32.11 16.87 -21.40
C PHE A 2 -32.11 15.65 -22.32
N GLN A 3 -32.87 15.72 -23.42
CA GLN A 3 -32.91 14.66 -24.42
C GLN A 3 -31.65 14.71 -25.29
N ALA A 4 -31.04 13.55 -25.52
CA ALA A 4 -29.87 13.38 -26.38
C ALA A 4 -29.89 12.01 -27.07
N VAL A 5 -29.08 11.86 -28.12
CA VAL A 5 -28.85 10.57 -28.79
C VAL A 5 -27.47 10.07 -28.39
N CYS A 6 -27.37 8.81 -27.95
CA CYS A 6 -26.10 8.21 -27.58
C CYS A 6 -25.24 7.94 -28.82
N ASP A 7 -24.01 8.45 -28.87
CA ASP A 7 -23.11 8.26 -30.03
C ASP A 7 -22.64 6.81 -30.20
N LYS A 8 -22.72 6.00 -29.14
CA LYS A 8 -22.30 4.59 -29.18
C LYS A 8 -23.40 3.66 -29.67
N CYS A 9 -24.61 3.79 -29.11
CA CYS A 9 -25.71 2.86 -29.37
C CYS A 9 -26.88 3.48 -30.15
N HIS A 10 -26.80 4.77 -30.46
CA HIS A 10 -27.77 5.52 -31.28
C HIS A 10 -29.20 5.49 -30.72
N LYS A 11 -29.35 5.25 -29.42
CA LYS A 11 -30.64 5.29 -28.71
C LYS A 11 -30.85 6.68 -28.10
N ASN A 12 -32.11 7.09 -28.03
CA ASN A 12 -32.51 8.28 -27.28
C ASN A 12 -32.29 8.03 -25.79
N CYS A 13 -31.65 8.97 -25.11
CA CYS A 13 -31.42 8.91 -23.67
C CYS A 13 -31.52 10.28 -23.02
N GLU A 14 -31.79 10.27 -21.73
CA GLU A 14 -31.84 11.47 -20.90
C GLU A 14 -30.53 11.65 -20.16
N VAL A 15 -29.96 12.85 -20.27
CA VAL A 15 -28.71 13.22 -19.60
C VAL A 15 -28.91 14.41 -18.66
N PRO A 16 -28.15 14.49 -17.54
CA PRO A 16 -28.32 15.56 -16.55
C PRO A 16 -27.68 16.89 -16.99
N PHE A 17 -26.90 16.90 -18.07
CA PHE A 17 -26.23 18.07 -18.62
C PHE A 17 -26.79 18.40 -20.01
N ARG A 18 -26.71 19.66 -20.42
CA ARG A 18 -27.12 20.08 -21.76
C ARG A 18 -26.04 19.66 -22.78
N PRO A 19 -26.36 18.85 -23.81
CA PRO A 19 -25.40 18.52 -24.86
C PRO A 19 -25.00 19.77 -25.64
N THR A 20 -23.70 20.03 -25.80
CA THR A 20 -23.18 21.17 -26.57
C THR A 20 -22.74 20.79 -27.98
N GLY A 21 -22.67 19.50 -28.31
CA GLY A 21 -22.22 18.99 -29.61
C GLY A 21 -20.70 18.85 -29.74
N ASP A 22 -19.90 19.46 -28.85
CA ASP A 22 -18.43 19.37 -28.89
C ASP A 22 -17.87 18.04 -28.38
N LYS A 23 -18.62 17.36 -27.51
CA LYS A 23 -18.24 16.10 -26.86
C LYS A 23 -19.30 15.03 -27.10
N PRO A 24 -18.90 13.76 -27.26
CA PRO A 24 -19.85 12.69 -27.46
C PRO A 24 -20.72 12.48 -26.21
N VAL A 25 -22.00 12.24 -26.43
CA VAL A 25 -22.99 11.90 -25.40
C VAL A 25 -23.11 10.39 -25.33
N PHE A 26 -23.02 9.84 -24.11
CA PHE A 26 -23.22 8.43 -23.86
C PHE A 26 -24.39 8.21 -22.91
N CYS A 27 -25.27 7.26 -23.24
CA CYS A 27 -26.29 6.80 -22.30
C CYS A 27 -25.65 6.10 -21.09
N SER A 28 -26.41 5.96 -20.00
CA SER A 28 -25.96 5.30 -18.76
C SER A 28 -25.38 3.90 -18.98
N ASP A 29 -25.90 3.17 -19.97
CA ASP A 29 -25.41 1.83 -20.32
C ASP A 29 -24.08 1.85 -21.08
N CYS A 30 -23.78 2.93 -21.81
CA CYS A 30 -22.59 3.06 -22.63
C CYS A 30 -21.46 3.81 -21.91
N PHE A 31 -21.82 4.71 -20.99
CA PHE A 31 -20.90 5.45 -20.15
C PHE A 31 -20.04 4.47 -19.33
N GLY A 32 -18.71 4.58 -19.45
CA GLY A 32 -17.76 3.65 -18.81
C GLY A 32 -17.53 2.31 -19.53
N LYS A 33 -18.23 2.03 -20.65
CA LYS A 33 -17.91 0.89 -21.55
C LYS A 33 -16.95 1.29 -22.69
N GLY A 34 -16.65 2.57 -22.85
CA GLY A 34 -15.87 3.11 -23.98
C GLY A 34 -14.36 3.17 -23.78
N GLU A 35 -13.86 3.02 -22.55
CA GLU A 35 -12.44 3.28 -22.25
C GLU A 35 -11.85 2.21 -21.31
N LYS A 36 -12.41 0.99 -21.32
CA LYS A 36 -11.85 -0.17 -20.59
C LYS A 36 -10.64 -0.78 -21.31
N ASN A 37 -9.83 0.03 -21.98
CA ASN A 37 -8.47 -0.39 -22.32
C ASN A 37 -7.48 -0.10 -21.19
N ASN A 38 -7.80 0.70 -20.15
CA ASN A 38 -6.94 0.85 -18.97
C ASN A 38 -7.68 1.57 -17.83
N GLY A 39 -8.40 0.88 -16.93
CA GLY A 39 -9.08 1.63 -15.86
C GLY A 39 -9.75 0.88 -14.71
N GLY A 40 -9.38 -0.37 -14.41
CA GLY A 40 -9.85 -1.00 -13.16
C GLY A 40 -10.12 -2.48 -13.25
N GLY A 41 -9.06 -3.28 -13.36
CA GLY A 41 -9.20 -4.75 -13.33
C GLY A 41 -7.91 -5.56 -13.45
N ASN A 42 -6.73 -4.93 -13.44
CA ASN A 42 -5.45 -5.61 -13.62
C ASN A 42 -4.40 -5.24 -12.55
N THR A 43 -4.84 -4.84 -11.35
CA THR A 43 -3.93 -4.49 -10.25
C THR A 43 -3.21 -5.74 -9.71
N ALA A 44 -3.85 -6.91 -9.75
CA ALA A 44 -3.27 -8.16 -9.26
C ALA A 44 -2.13 -8.69 -10.15
N ILE A 45 -2.27 -8.63 -11.47
CA ILE A 45 -1.24 -9.12 -12.41
C ILE A 45 0.04 -8.27 -12.32
N ASN A 46 -0.11 -6.95 -12.19
CA ASN A 46 1.03 -6.04 -12.13
C ASN A 46 1.76 -6.08 -10.78
N HIS A 47 1.07 -6.45 -9.69
CA HIS A 47 1.67 -6.51 -8.35
C HIS A 47 2.84 -7.50 -8.29
N ASP A 48 2.69 -8.69 -8.87
CA ASP A 48 3.76 -9.69 -8.87
C ASP A 48 4.93 -9.29 -9.76
N GLN A 49 4.67 -8.54 -10.82
CA GLN A 49 5.73 -7.99 -11.68
C GLN A 49 6.53 -6.91 -10.95
N TYR A 50 5.87 -5.97 -10.26
CA TYR A 50 6.54 -4.95 -9.47
C TYR A 50 7.31 -5.54 -8.28
N LYS A 51 6.78 -6.57 -7.64
CA LYS A 51 7.45 -7.27 -6.54
C LYS A 51 8.79 -7.88 -6.99
N LYS A 52 8.80 -8.58 -8.13
CA LYS A 52 10.04 -9.16 -8.71
C LYS A 52 11.04 -8.08 -9.11
N GLN A 53 10.57 -6.97 -9.68
CA GLN A 53 11.42 -5.83 -10.02
C GLN A 53 12.04 -5.20 -8.76
N PHE A 54 11.26 -5.04 -7.69
CA PHE A 54 11.73 -4.50 -6.43
C PHE A 54 12.78 -5.39 -5.75
N GLU A 55 12.55 -6.71 -5.72
CA GLU A 55 13.53 -7.68 -5.22
C GLU A 55 14.85 -7.61 -6.01
N THR A 56 14.77 -7.48 -7.33
CA THR A 56 15.95 -7.31 -8.19
C THR A 56 16.69 -6.00 -7.91
N LEU A 57 15.97 -4.90 -7.66
CA LEU A 57 16.57 -3.63 -7.30
C LEU A 57 17.30 -3.71 -5.95
N ASN A 58 16.69 -4.33 -4.94
CA ASN A 58 17.31 -4.49 -3.63
C ASN A 58 18.60 -5.31 -3.71
N ALA A 59 18.59 -6.43 -4.46
CA ALA A 59 19.79 -7.23 -4.68
C ALA A 59 20.91 -6.44 -5.37
N LYS A 60 20.56 -5.54 -6.31
CA LYS A 60 21.54 -4.65 -6.94
C LYS A 60 22.11 -3.63 -5.96
N LEU A 61 21.27 -3.05 -5.11
CA LEU A 61 21.72 -2.13 -4.05
C LEU A 61 22.70 -2.83 -3.10
N ASP A 62 22.41 -4.08 -2.70
CA ASP A 62 23.32 -4.86 -1.84
C ASP A 62 24.66 -5.15 -2.52
N SER A 63 24.65 -5.44 -3.82
CA SER A 63 25.89 -5.61 -4.60
C SER A 63 26.71 -4.32 -4.66
N ILE A 64 26.06 -3.17 -4.78
CA ILE A 64 26.73 -1.86 -4.77
C ILE A 64 27.29 -1.56 -3.37
N LEU A 65 26.50 -1.80 -2.32
CA LEU A 65 26.93 -1.64 -0.92
C LEU A 65 28.15 -2.52 -0.60
N LYS A 66 28.25 -3.69 -1.21
CA LYS A 66 29.39 -4.61 -1.06
C LYS A 66 30.64 -4.15 -1.83
N MET A 67 30.47 -3.46 -2.95
CA MET A 67 31.57 -2.99 -3.81
C MET A 67 32.10 -1.61 -3.42
N LEU A 68 31.26 -0.78 -2.81
CA LEU A 68 31.71 0.48 -2.26
C LEU A 68 32.74 0.16 -1.16
N PRO A 69 34.02 0.56 -1.32
CA PRO A 69 34.95 0.47 -0.22
C PRO A 69 34.39 1.41 0.85
N LEU A 70 33.86 0.83 1.93
CA LEU A 70 33.78 1.53 3.19
C LEU A 70 35.19 2.03 3.45
N GLN A 71 35.44 3.31 3.15
CA GLN A 71 36.54 4.04 3.75
C GLN A 71 36.19 4.23 5.21
N THR A 72 36.13 3.13 5.96
CA THR A 72 36.30 3.17 7.41
C THR A 72 37.78 3.43 7.60
N SER A 73 38.13 4.71 7.60
CA SER A 73 39.26 5.19 8.37
C SER A 73 39.15 4.53 9.74
N THR A 74 40.14 3.72 10.06
CA THR A 74 40.39 3.16 11.37
C THR A 74 40.18 4.22 12.46
N ARG A 75 39.09 4.10 13.21
CA ARG A 75 39.11 4.36 14.65
C ARG A 75 38.57 3.11 15.30
N GLU A 76 39.50 2.38 15.91
CA GLU A 76 39.21 1.25 16.79
C GLU A 76 38.20 1.72 17.83
N ILE A 77 36.97 1.20 17.76
CA ILE A 77 36.13 1.08 18.93
C ILE A 77 36.17 -0.39 19.27
N THR A 78 36.89 -0.64 20.36
CA THR A 78 37.12 -1.91 21.00
C THR A 78 35.81 -2.68 21.22
N LYS A 79 35.94 -3.98 21.01
CA LYS A 79 35.02 -5.08 21.32
C LYS A 79 34.27 -4.89 22.65
N GLU A 80 32.98 -5.24 22.68
CA GLU A 80 32.41 -6.20 23.65
C GLU A 80 30.92 -6.52 23.36
N GLU A 81 30.70 -7.79 23.00
CA GLU A 81 29.60 -8.72 23.36
C GLU A 81 28.12 -8.57 22.87
N LYS A 82 27.61 -9.72 22.42
CA LYS A 82 26.21 -10.09 22.06
C LYS A 82 25.33 -10.20 23.34
N PRO A 83 24.04 -10.61 23.26
CA PRO A 83 22.84 -9.97 22.71
C PRO A 83 21.80 -9.64 23.83
N ALA A 84 21.14 -8.49 23.72
CA ALA A 84 20.12 -8.01 24.68
C ALA A 84 18.72 -8.68 24.53
N ALA A 85 18.62 -10.00 24.67
CA ALA A 85 17.34 -10.72 24.54
C ALA A 85 16.74 -11.25 25.87
N GLU A 86 17.42 -11.14 27.01
CA GLU A 86 16.98 -11.81 28.25
C GLU A 86 16.25 -10.92 29.27
N THR A 87 16.25 -9.59 29.09
CA THR A 87 15.76 -8.65 30.11
C THR A 87 14.24 -8.43 30.08
N ILE A 88 13.54 -8.81 29.00
CA ILE A 88 12.09 -8.54 28.85
C ILE A 88 11.22 -9.52 29.66
N LYS A 89 11.69 -10.75 29.94
CA LYS A 89 10.88 -11.77 30.65
C LYS A 89 10.71 -11.52 32.15
N LYS A 90 11.59 -10.75 32.81
CA LYS A 90 11.48 -10.43 34.25
C LYS A 90 10.55 -9.25 34.56
N ILE A 91 10.31 -8.34 33.61
CA ILE A 91 9.46 -7.16 33.83
C ILE A 91 7.96 -7.52 33.74
N ILE A 92 7.59 -8.50 32.91
CA ILE A 92 6.20 -8.90 32.71
C ILE A 92 5.64 -9.71 33.91
N LYS A 93 6.47 -10.52 34.59
CA LYS A 93 6.01 -11.30 35.77
C LYS A 93 5.82 -10.47 37.05
N LYS A 94 6.45 -9.30 37.19
CA LYS A 94 6.27 -8.43 38.38
C LYS A 94 5.03 -7.53 38.29
N LYS A 95 4.53 -7.22 37.08
CA LYS A 95 3.35 -6.37 36.88
C LYS A 95 2.02 -7.12 37.03
N THR A 96 1.99 -8.45 36.90
CA THR A 96 0.76 -9.26 36.99
C THR A 96 0.39 -9.69 38.41
N ILE A 97 1.31 -9.66 39.39
CA ILE A 97 1.01 -10.10 40.78
C ILE A 97 0.47 -8.95 41.65
N LYS A 98 0.82 -7.67 41.38
CA LYS A 98 0.39 -6.54 42.23
C LYS A 98 -0.99 -5.95 41.91
N LYS A 99 -1.70 -6.39 40.87
CA LYS A 99 -3.01 -5.83 40.50
C LYS A 99 -4.22 -6.68 40.92
N ILE A 100 -4.02 -7.88 41.47
CA ILE A 100 -5.11 -8.83 41.78
C ILE A 100 -5.54 -8.79 43.27
N THR A 101 -4.76 -8.23 44.19
CA THR A 101 -5.08 -8.28 45.64
C THR A 101 -5.71 -7.00 46.24
N ALA A 102 -6.18 -6.04 45.41
CA ALA A 102 -6.74 -4.77 45.91
C ALA A 102 -8.23 -4.51 45.59
N LYS A 103 -9.02 -5.53 45.19
CA LYS A 103 -10.48 -5.41 45.01
C LYS A 103 -11.24 -6.64 45.51
N LYS A 104 -11.30 -6.82 46.84
CA LYS A 104 -12.35 -7.58 47.53
C LYS A 104 -12.30 -7.30 49.05
N LYS A 105 -12.80 -6.14 49.48
CA LYS A 105 -13.27 -5.90 50.87
C LYS A 105 -14.06 -4.58 50.96
N LYS A 106 -15.35 -4.74 51.28
CA LYS A 106 -16.44 -3.80 51.65
C LYS A 106 -17.68 -4.30 50.87
N LYS A 107 -18.58 -5.10 51.44
CA LYS A 107 -19.38 -4.93 52.66
C LYS A 107 -19.90 -3.52 52.81
#